data_AF-A0A8H3DYK9-F1
#
_entry.id   AF-A0A8H3DYK9-F1
#
_cell.length_a   1.000
_cell.length_b   1.000
_cell.length_c   1.000
_cell.angle_alpha   90.00
_cell.angle_beta   90.00
_cell.angle_gamma   90.00
#
_symmetry.space_group_name_H-M   'P 1'
#
loop_
_entity.id
_entity.type
_entity.pdbx_description
1 polymer ?
#
loop_
_entity_poly.entity_id
_entity_poly.type
_entity_poly.pdbx_seq_one_letter_code
_entity_poly.pdbx_strand_id
1 'polypeptide(L)'
;MASKRSAPSFSSPPASPASYLPPDTPFKQSSTSTSTGSYSGFLEPHPRKRSRTSGSPATTETAQQDTIQHCIKSELNGAVLYDPSFLDKQSCDDGRFDRILGACSLFDRRQGRWRSQPGSGPEAQLYNPLVMVLNAIGEAVHSACVTEGDYAPFLDKSQRKLNSDYPGMNTAPDIIKCEFNRAEYHNLHWRDVDLFVEVKKSGNKISEGIQQSARYARALLAHRIDRRFVKTLVICGTTAVFLHFDRSGLVYSDDIDVFEDAERFFRVLAGLLLLSRVEAGYNPIFEGIGEHPSGGPARVQLRVGTDNLVYRILTTLCHRLSIRGRATLVLALRRILQDREQATTSRVPDESETPDAVLKLLWRDPNRFQESPILKQFVGIYGVCQVLDDVNITINDEPDQVYHRTGLNPGPRKDAFGRSDGTVDVAGALRDDARTLSALLMQPGRPLKLAGSIEELKAAFVGAIMGQWAMVNFHVQHRDISIHNILLPLRTQQYESPEWDRALKLDADAYVQEFQVPEWAGIFGDSRGIQYKKVQQLRWKFDPKRRLAMLKRIIELLGPKPYGFISDVDHVNILSLQRE
;
A
#
# COMPACT_ATOMS: atom_id res chain seq x y z
N MET A 1 -3.01 66.19 -6.89
CA MET A 1 -3.12 65.19 -7.98
C MET A 1 -2.01 64.15 -7.79
N ALA A 2 -2.35 63.00 -7.20
CA ALA A 2 -1.42 61.88 -7.04
C ALA A 2 -2.22 60.59 -7.20
N SER A 3 -2.05 59.94 -8.35
CA SER A 3 -2.70 58.67 -8.70
C SER A 3 -1.82 57.52 -8.23
N LYS A 4 -2.36 56.71 -7.31
CA LYS A 4 -1.77 55.44 -6.86
C LYS A 4 -1.92 54.40 -7.97
N ARG A 5 -0.80 53.86 -8.47
CA ARG A 5 -0.79 52.65 -9.32
C ARG A 5 -0.91 51.41 -8.42
N SER A 6 -1.99 50.66 -8.60
CA SER A 6 -2.21 49.32 -8.06
C SER A 6 -1.40 48.28 -8.82
N ALA A 7 -0.81 47.34 -8.08
CA ALA A 7 -0.21 46.12 -8.61
C ALA A 7 -1.29 45.09 -8.96
N PRO A 8 -1.10 44.23 -9.97
CA PRO A 8 -2.10 43.23 -10.38
C PRO A 8 -2.18 42.08 -9.36
N SER A 9 -3.40 41.74 -8.98
CA SER A 9 -3.75 40.57 -8.17
C SER A 9 -3.48 39.27 -8.95
N PHE A 10 -2.57 38.44 -8.46
CA PHE A 10 -2.42 37.07 -8.92
C PHE A 10 -3.59 36.23 -8.38
N SER A 11 -4.42 35.73 -9.28
CA SER A 11 -5.48 34.77 -9.01
C SER A 11 -4.89 33.41 -8.63
N SER A 12 -5.37 32.85 -7.52
CA SER A 12 -5.03 31.50 -7.04
C SER A 12 -5.25 30.43 -8.14
N PRO A 13 -4.37 29.42 -8.27
CA PRO A 13 -4.62 28.29 -9.16
C PRO A 13 -5.81 27.44 -8.66
N PRO A 14 -6.57 26.81 -9.57
CA PRO A 14 -7.73 26.00 -9.19
C PRO A 14 -7.32 24.77 -8.39
N ALA A 15 -8.09 24.48 -7.34
CA ALA A 15 -7.93 23.30 -6.50
C ALA A 15 -8.01 22.02 -7.34
N SER A 16 -7.04 21.12 -7.14
CA SER A 16 -7.09 19.76 -7.69
C SER A 16 -8.37 19.05 -7.24
N PRO A 17 -9.01 18.22 -8.09
CA PRO A 17 -10.24 17.53 -7.71
C PRO A 17 -9.94 16.53 -6.59
N ALA A 18 -10.53 16.78 -5.43
CA ALA A 18 -10.50 15.90 -4.28
C ALA A 18 -11.06 14.52 -4.66
N SER A 19 -10.25 13.47 -4.49
CA SER A 19 -10.68 12.08 -4.57
C SER A 19 -11.55 11.74 -3.36
N TYR A 20 -12.85 12.04 -3.44
CA TYR A 20 -13.82 11.57 -2.46
C TYR A 20 -14.14 10.09 -2.70
N LEU A 21 -13.48 9.20 -1.95
CA LEU A 21 -14.03 7.90 -1.63
C LEU A 21 -14.06 7.76 -0.09
N PRO A 22 -15.18 7.32 0.50
CA PRO A 22 -15.31 7.18 1.95
C PRO A 22 -14.42 6.04 2.46
N PRO A 23 -13.84 6.16 3.67
CA PRO A 23 -13.06 5.12 4.30
C PRO A 23 -14.00 4.10 4.98
N ASP A 24 -14.74 3.32 4.20
CA ASP A 24 -15.49 2.18 4.74
C ASP A 24 -14.68 0.90 4.54
N THR A 25 -14.03 0.47 5.61
CA THR A 25 -13.38 -0.84 5.71
C THR A 25 -14.36 -1.78 6.40
N PRO A 26 -14.85 -2.87 5.79
CA PRO A 26 -15.52 -3.90 6.53
C PRO A 26 -14.46 -4.67 7.32
N PHE A 27 -14.48 -4.53 8.64
CA PHE A 27 -13.82 -5.45 9.55
C PHE A 27 -14.39 -6.86 9.34
N LYS A 28 -13.51 -7.85 9.22
CA LYS A 28 -13.88 -9.26 9.28
C LYS A 28 -14.23 -9.57 10.74
N GLN A 29 -15.51 -9.60 11.10
CA GLN A 29 -15.94 -10.24 12.34
C GLN A 29 -15.69 -11.75 12.18
N SER A 30 -14.79 -12.27 12.99
CA SER A 30 -14.57 -13.71 13.15
C SER A 30 -15.85 -14.36 13.68
N SER A 31 -16.46 -15.20 12.85
CA SER A 31 -17.62 -16.01 13.21
C SER A 31 -17.20 -17.19 14.10
N THR A 32 -17.40 -17.08 15.41
CA THR A 32 -17.58 -18.23 16.31
C THR A 32 -18.19 -17.76 17.63
N SER A 33 -19.50 -17.94 17.79
CA SER A 33 -20.14 -18.54 18.98
C SER A 33 -21.65 -18.41 18.86
N THR A 34 -22.31 -19.54 18.63
CA THR A 34 -23.73 -19.75 18.84
C THR A 34 -24.06 -19.57 20.33
N SER A 35 -24.94 -18.61 20.64
CA SER A 35 -25.74 -18.67 21.87
C SER A 35 -27.17 -18.22 21.56
N THR A 36 -28.08 -19.14 21.83
CA THR A 36 -29.54 -19.05 21.81
C THR A 36 -30.09 -17.87 22.62
N GLY A 37 -31.11 -17.18 22.09
CA GLY A 37 -31.88 -16.18 22.82
C GLY A 37 -33.09 -15.65 22.04
N SER A 38 -34.27 -16.02 22.52
CA SER A 38 -35.66 -15.82 22.06
C SER A 38 -36.12 -14.47 21.48
N TYR A 39 -37.08 -14.59 20.56
CA TYR A 39 -38.02 -13.59 20.03
C TYR A 39 -38.77 -12.75 21.09
N SER A 40 -38.89 -11.44 20.83
CA SER A 40 -40.08 -10.56 20.95
C SER A 40 -39.63 -9.14 20.56
N GLY A 41 -40.37 -8.23 19.95
CA GLY A 41 -41.72 -8.11 19.43
C GLY A 41 -41.75 -6.77 18.66
N PHE A 42 -42.63 -6.67 17.66
CA PHE A 42 -42.85 -5.49 16.82
C PHE A 42 -43.26 -4.26 17.64
N LEU A 43 -42.66 -3.09 17.36
CA LEU A 43 -43.27 -1.78 17.60
C LEU A 43 -42.80 -0.76 16.54
N GLU A 44 -43.78 -0.08 15.95
CA GLU A 44 -43.69 0.94 14.89
C GLU A 44 -43.03 2.27 15.31
N PRO A 45 -42.64 3.14 14.35
CA PRO A 45 -41.73 4.26 14.59
C PRO A 45 -42.45 5.54 15.01
N HIS A 46 -41.99 6.17 16.10
CA HIS A 46 -42.32 7.55 16.45
C HIS A 46 -41.18 8.53 16.08
N PRO A 47 -41.51 9.76 15.63
CA PRO A 47 -40.56 10.66 14.99
C PRO A 47 -39.67 11.34 16.03
N ARG A 48 -38.38 10.99 16.08
CA ARG A 48 -37.40 11.74 16.87
C ARG A 48 -36.70 12.79 16.02
N LYS A 49 -36.94 14.04 16.42
CA LYS A 49 -36.32 15.29 15.97
C LYS A 49 -34.83 15.11 15.69
N ARG A 50 -34.39 15.42 14.46
CA ARG A 50 -32.98 15.62 14.12
C ARG A 50 -32.45 16.82 14.90
N SER A 51 -31.78 16.58 16.04
CA SER A 51 -30.81 17.55 16.56
C SER A 51 -29.57 17.46 15.68
N ARG A 52 -29.27 18.53 14.92
CA ARG A 52 -27.94 18.70 14.32
C ARG A 52 -26.96 18.94 15.47
N THR A 53 -26.39 17.88 16.02
CA THR A 53 -25.18 17.98 16.81
C THR A 53 -24.04 18.28 15.84
N SER A 54 -23.66 19.54 15.77
CA SER A 54 -22.37 19.95 15.21
C SER A 54 -21.27 19.33 16.09
N GLY A 55 -20.81 18.13 15.74
CA GLY A 55 -19.60 17.56 16.32
C GLY A 55 -18.44 18.50 16.00
N SER A 56 -17.72 18.96 17.02
CA SER A 56 -16.55 19.83 16.85
C SER A 56 -15.46 19.11 16.04
N PRO A 57 -14.75 19.76 15.11
CA PRO A 57 -13.69 19.13 14.30
C PRO A 57 -12.62 18.40 15.13
N ALA A 58 -12.30 18.93 16.33
CA ALA A 58 -11.32 18.38 17.24
C ALA A 58 -11.71 17.01 17.82
N THR A 59 -13.01 16.75 18.05
CA THR A 59 -13.45 15.44 18.60
C THR A 59 -13.37 14.34 17.56
N THR A 60 -13.62 14.67 16.29
CA THR A 60 -13.55 13.71 15.18
C THR A 60 -12.11 13.32 14.84
N GLU A 61 -11.20 14.30 14.78
CA GLU A 61 -9.77 14.06 14.53
C GLU A 61 -9.16 13.19 15.64
N THR A 62 -9.53 13.43 16.91
CA THR A 62 -9.06 12.61 18.04
C THR A 62 -9.51 11.15 17.90
N ALA A 63 -10.79 10.92 17.58
CA ALA A 63 -11.31 9.56 17.39
C ALA A 63 -10.63 8.81 16.21
N GLN A 64 -10.27 9.53 15.15
CA GLN A 64 -9.53 8.96 14.02
C GLN A 64 -8.09 8.59 14.42
N GLN A 65 -7.45 9.42 15.23
CA GLN A 65 -6.12 9.11 15.78
C GLN A 65 -6.15 7.87 16.68
N ASP A 66 -7.18 7.74 17.53
CA ASP A 66 -7.37 6.55 18.37
C ASP A 66 -7.60 5.29 17.52
N THR A 67 -8.36 5.41 16.43
CA THR A 67 -8.57 4.32 15.47
C THR A 67 -7.27 3.88 14.83
N ILE A 68 -6.44 4.84 14.37
CA ILE A 68 -5.12 4.55 13.80
C ILE A 68 -4.21 3.88 14.83
N GLN A 69 -4.21 4.36 16.08
CA GLN A 69 -3.44 3.77 17.18
C GLN A 69 -3.84 2.30 17.38
N HIS A 70 -5.14 1.99 17.36
CA HIS A 70 -5.62 0.62 17.47
C HIS A 70 -5.19 -0.26 16.30
N CYS A 71 -5.28 0.26 15.06
CA CYS A 71 -4.80 -0.45 13.88
C CYS A 71 -3.30 -0.76 13.95
N ILE A 72 -2.47 0.23 14.31
CA ILE A 72 -1.02 0.04 14.47
C ILE A 72 -0.73 -1.02 15.53
N LYS A 73 -1.45 -0.99 16.66
CA LYS A 73 -1.31 -1.99 17.71
C LYS A 73 -1.60 -3.39 17.18
N SER A 74 -2.70 -3.57 16.46
CA SER A 74 -3.06 -4.85 15.83
C SER A 74 -2.04 -5.29 14.78
N GLU A 75 -1.52 -4.36 13.99
CA GLU A 75 -0.55 -4.66 12.93
C GLU A 75 0.82 -5.06 13.48
N LEU A 76 1.30 -4.42 14.55
CA LEU A 76 2.67 -4.56 15.05
C LEU A 76 2.81 -5.40 16.33
N ASN A 77 1.72 -5.75 17.03
CA ASN A 77 1.81 -6.63 18.19
C ASN A 77 2.35 -8.02 17.79
N GLY A 78 3.41 -8.48 18.46
CA GLY A 78 4.14 -9.69 18.10
C GLY A 78 5.07 -9.56 16.88
N ALA A 79 5.14 -8.39 16.24
CA ALA A 79 5.98 -8.13 15.06
C ALA A 79 7.13 -7.16 15.36
N VAL A 80 7.59 -7.12 16.61
CA VAL A 80 8.72 -6.29 17.06
C VAL A 80 9.90 -7.19 17.36
N LEU A 81 10.96 -7.06 16.58
CA LEU A 81 12.17 -7.88 16.69
C LEU A 81 13.41 -7.03 16.90
N TYR A 82 14.36 -7.61 17.60
CA TYR A 82 15.65 -7.05 17.92
C TYR A 82 16.72 -7.69 17.06
N ASP A 83 17.58 -6.86 16.47
CA ASP A 83 18.77 -7.31 15.77
C ASP A 83 20.04 -6.72 16.41
N PRO A 84 20.87 -7.54 17.08
CA PRO A 84 22.13 -7.08 17.68
C PRO A 84 23.13 -6.57 16.62
N SER A 85 23.02 -7.03 15.37
CA SER A 85 23.89 -6.62 14.27
C SER A 85 23.37 -5.42 13.47
N PHE A 86 22.24 -4.82 13.90
CA PHE A 86 21.59 -3.73 13.17
C PHE A 86 22.55 -2.55 12.94
N LEU A 87 23.24 -2.10 13.99
CA LEU A 87 24.12 -0.93 13.94
C LEU A 87 25.31 -1.18 12.99
N ASP A 88 25.86 -2.40 13.00
CA ASP A 88 26.99 -2.76 12.15
C ASP A 88 26.58 -2.81 10.67
N LYS A 89 25.41 -3.41 10.37
CA LYS A 89 24.83 -3.42 9.02
C LYS A 89 24.52 -2.02 8.48
N GLN A 90 24.24 -1.07 9.36
CA GLN A 90 23.88 0.31 9.01
C GLN A 90 25.11 1.23 8.94
N SER A 91 26.23 0.85 9.53
CA SER A 91 27.45 1.67 9.61
C SER A 91 28.17 1.80 8.28
N CYS A 92 28.87 2.91 8.08
CA CYS A 92 29.76 3.12 6.94
C CYS A 92 31.15 2.51 7.18
N ASP A 93 31.85 2.13 6.09
CA ASP A 93 33.23 1.62 6.17
C ASP A 93 34.22 2.70 6.63
N ASP A 94 35.35 2.24 7.15
CA ASP A 94 36.37 3.09 7.79
C ASP A 94 36.91 4.18 6.86
N GLY A 95 37.21 3.85 5.60
CA GLY A 95 37.78 4.82 4.66
C GLY A 95 36.81 5.93 4.27
N ARG A 96 35.50 5.63 4.14
CA ARG A 96 34.47 6.67 3.98
C ARG A 96 34.24 7.42 5.28
N PHE A 97 34.16 6.73 6.41
CA PHE A 97 33.91 7.33 7.72
C PHE A 97 35.00 8.35 8.09
N ASP A 98 36.28 8.03 7.91
CA ASP A 98 37.39 8.93 8.23
C ASP A 98 37.33 10.27 7.47
N ARG A 99 36.90 10.22 6.21
CA ARG A 99 36.71 11.43 5.39
C ARG A 99 35.56 12.29 5.91
N ILE A 100 34.44 11.66 6.23
CA ILE A 100 33.25 12.34 6.76
C ILE A 100 33.56 12.92 8.14
N LEU A 101 34.18 12.13 9.02
CA LEU A 101 34.59 12.56 10.35
C LEU A 101 35.56 13.75 10.29
N GLY A 102 36.46 13.78 9.30
CA GLY A 102 37.34 14.91 9.03
C GLY A 102 36.64 16.19 8.57
N ALA A 103 35.48 16.08 7.91
CA ALA A 103 34.68 17.22 7.47
C ALA A 103 33.79 17.81 8.57
N CYS A 104 33.58 17.09 9.68
CA CYS A 104 32.73 17.56 10.78
C CYS A 104 33.48 18.50 11.72
N SER A 105 33.06 19.77 11.76
CA SER A 105 33.66 20.77 12.65
C SER A 105 33.27 20.60 14.13
N LEU A 106 32.08 20.04 14.39
CA LEU A 106 31.52 19.88 15.72
C LEU A 106 32.14 18.71 16.50
N PHE A 107 32.72 17.72 15.83
CA PHE A 107 33.31 16.55 16.46
C PHE A 107 34.80 16.76 16.76
N ASP A 108 35.22 16.52 18.01
CA ASP A 108 36.63 16.53 18.38
C ASP A 108 37.24 15.14 18.18
N ARG A 109 37.92 14.96 17.05
CA ARG A 109 38.59 13.70 16.68
C ARG A 109 39.67 13.25 17.66
N ARG A 110 40.30 14.16 18.41
CA ARG A 110 41.34 13.78 19.37
C ARG A 110 40.74 13.24 20.66
N GLN A 111 39.57 13.75 21.03
CA GLN A 111 38.88 13.40 22.28
C GLN A 111 37.75 12.39 22.07
N GLY A 112 37.39 12.06 20.84
CA GLY A 112 36.32 11.11 20.52
C GLY A 112 34.93 11.60 20.94
N ARG A 113 34.70 12.91 21.02
CA ARG A 113 33.47 13.50 21.57
C ARG A 113 33.05 14.79 20.87
N TRP A 114 31.80 15.18 21.03
CA TRP A 114 31.28 16.47 20.56
C TRP A 114 31.94 17.65 21.30
N ARG A 115 32.27 18.72 20.56
CA ARG A 115 32.84 19.95 21.14
C ARG A 115 31.87 20.70 22.05
N SER A 116 30.57 20.52 21.83
CA SER A 116 29.51 21.05 22.68
C SER A 116 28.53 19.94 23.03
N GLN A 117 28.21 19.79 24.32
CA GLN A 117 27.18 18.88 24.82
C GLN A 117 25.96 19.70 25.31
N PRO A 118 24.74 19.12 25.29
CA PRO A 118 23.59 19.72 25.94
C PRO A 118 23.90 20.00 27.41
N GLY A 119 23.43 21.13 27.94
CA GLY A 119 23.29 21.28 29.38
C GLY A 119 22.18 20.35 29.92
N SER A 120 22.18 20.06 31.22
CA SER A 120 21.08 19.34 31.87
C SER A 120 19.82 20.21 31.91
N GLY A 121 18.66 19.69 31.48
CA GLY A 121 17.39 20.40 31.62
C GLY A 121 16.18 19.74 30.94
N PRO A 122 15.05 20.47 30.78
CA PRO A 122 13.81 19.96 30.18
C PRO A 122 13.98 19.53 28.71
N GLU A 123 13.06 18.70 28.20
CA GLU A 123 13.03 18.21 26.79
C GLU A 123 13.23 19.28 25.73
N ALA A 124 12.65 20.46 25.94
CA ALA A 124 12.82 21.61 25.05
C ALA A 124 14.30 21.99 24.83
N GLN A 125 15.16 21.68 25.81
CA GLN A 125 16.60 21.90 25.76
C GLN A 125 17.37 20.73 25.12
N LEU A 126 16.72 19.59 24.86
CA LEU A 126 17.32 18.47 24.11
C LEU A 126 17.26 18.72 22.60
N TYR A 127 16.19 19.36 22.09
CA TYR A 127 15.97 19.51 20.65
C TYR A 127 17.10 20.25 19.94
N ASN A 128 17.49 21.45 20.42
CA ASN A 128 18.51 22.25 19.75
C ASN A 128 19.88 21.52 19.69
N PRO A 129 20.43 21.01 20.80
CA PRO A 129 21.66 20.20 20.75
C PRO A 129 21.58 18.98 19.83
N LEU A 130 20.45 18.26 19.83
CA LEU A 130 20.26 17.11 18.94
C LEU A 130 20.22 17.55 17.47
N VAL A 131 19.46 18.59 17.13
CA VAL A 131 19.41 19.15 15.77
C VAL A 131 20.79 19.62 15.31
N MET A 132 21.58 20.25 16.20
CA MET A 132 22.97 20.63 15.90
C MET A 132 23.84 19.41 15.58
N VAL A 133 23.79 18.35 16.38
CA VAL A 133 24.56 17.12 16.13
C VAL A 133 24.13 16.44 14.83
N LEU A 134 22.81 16.28 14.61
CA LEU A 134 22.26 15.66 13.40
C LEU A 134 22.66 16.44 12.14
N ASN A 135 22.57 17.77 12.17
CA ASN A 135 22.99 18.63 11.06
C ASN A 135 24.51 18.63 10.85
N ALA A 136 25.31 18.65 11.92
CA ALA A 136 26.76 18.58 11.80
C ALA A 136 27.23 17.27 11.13
N ILE A 137 26.56 16.15 11.41
CA ILE A 137 26.81 14.88 10.72
C ILE A 137 26.32 14.95 9.27
N GLY A 138 25.12 15.47 9.02
CA GLY A 138 24.55 15.55 7.68
C GLY A 138 25.34 16.47 6.73
N GLU A 139 25.79 17.63 7.20
CA GLU A 139 26.66 18.55 6.47
C GLU A 139 28.02 17.90 6.16
N ALA A 140 28.58 17.15 7.12
CA ALA A 140 29.83 16.43 6.92
C ALA A 140 29.70 15.33 5.85
N VAL A 141 28.59 14.58 5.86
CA VAL A 141 28.26 13.57 4.83
C VAL A 141 28.12 14.25 3.46
N HIS A 142 27.32 15.31 3.37
CA HIS A 142 27.10 16.06 2.14
C HIS A 142 28.41 16.61 1.55
N SER A 143 29.25 17.20 2.40
CA SER A 143 30.55 17.77 1.99
C SER A 143 31.54 16.70 1.53
N ALA A 144 31.60 15.55 2.21
CA ALA A 144 32.53 14.48 1.87
C ALA A 144 32.12 13.69 0.61
N CYS A 145 30.83 13.70 0.25
CA CYS A 145 30.30 12.97 -0.90
C CYS A 145 30.19 13.78 -2.19
N VAL A 146 30.47 15.09 -2.16
CA VAL A 146 30.37 16.00 -3.33
C VAL A 146 29.02 15.86 -4.04
N THR A 147 27.93 15.75 -3.27
CA THR A 147 26.58 15.65 -3.84
C THR A 147 26.17 16.98 -4.44
N GLU A 148 25.65 16.97 -5.67
CA GLU A 148 25.10 18.17 -6.31
C GLU A 148 23.85 18.68 -5.56
N GLY A 149 23.69 20.00 -5.49
CA GLY A 149 22.57 20.68 -4.82
C GLY A 149 22.83 21.05 -3.36
N ASP A 150 21.86 21.71 -2.73
CA ASP A 150 21.99 22.17 -1.35
C ASP A 150 21.66 21.07 -0.34
N TYR A 151 22.41 21.00 0.76
CA TYR A 151 22.08 20.16 1.92
C TYR A 151 20.66 20.47 2.45
N ALA A 152 19.83 19.43 2.61
CA ALA A 152 18.54 19.53 3.27
C ALA A 152 18.69 19.25 4.78
N PRO A 153 18.51 20.26 5.65
CA PRO A 153 18.76 20.12 7.09
C PRO A 153 17.70 19.30 7.82
N PHE A 154 18.10 18.77 8.97
CA PHE A 154 17.21 18.39 10.06
C PHE A 154 16.59 19.61 10.72
N LEU A 155 15.28 19.53 10.99
CA LEU A 155 14.46 20.62 11.47
C LEU A 155 13.66 20.19 12.70
N ASP A 156 13.68 21.02 13.74
CA ASP A 156 12.74 20.90 14.85
C ASP A 156 11.32 21.20 14.37
N LYS A 157 10.45 20.21 14.56
CA LYS A 157 9.03 20.24 14.21
C LYS A 157 8.12 19.82 15.37
N SER A 158 8.67 19.70 16.58
CA SER A 158 7.98 19.31 17.81
C SER A 158 6.71 20.14 18.11
N GLN A 159 6.70 21.42 17.71
CA GLN A 159 5.59 22.34 18.00
C GLN A 159 4.53 22.44 16.90
N ARG A 160 4.72 21.81 15.73
CA ARG A 160 3.82 22.01 14.58
C ARG A 160 3.53 20.71 13.86
N LYS A 161 2.24 20.43 13.67
CA LYS A 161 1.79 19.30 12.87
C LYS A 161 2.19 19.46 11.39
N LEU A 162 2.46 18.34 10.75
CA LEU A 162 2.55 18.24 9.31
C LEU A 162 1.17 18.13 8.68
N ASN A 163 1.05 18.67 7.47
CA ASN A 163 -0.14 18.49 6.64
C ASN A 163 -0.23 17.03 6.16
N SER A 164 -1.47 16.57 6.01
CA SER A 164 -1.82 15.20 5.64
C SER A 164 -3.08 15.21 4.77
N ASP A 165 -3.11 14.34 3.77
CA ASP A 165 -4.32 14.08 2.97
C ASP A 165 -5.25 13.06 3.65
N TYR A 166 -4.73 12.32 4.62
CA TYR A 166 -5.46 11.28 5.34
C TYR A 166 -5.91 11.78 6.71
N PRO A 167 -7.21 11.63 7.06
CA PRO A 167 -7.74 12.01 8.36
C PRO A 167 -7.04 11.25 9.51
N GLY A 168 -6.82 11.92 10.65
CA GLY A 168 -6.10 11.33 11.79
C GLY A 168 -4.57 11.23 11.63
N MET A 169 -4.00 11.71 10.53
CA MET A 169 -2.54 11.67 10.29
C MET A 169 -1.85 13.05 10.36
N ASN A 170 -2.58 14.12 10.70
CA ASN A 170 -2.00 15.41 11.04
C ASN A 170 -1.27 15.31 12.40
N THR A 171 -0.01 14.92 12.33
CA THR A 171 0.85 14.55 13.45
C THR A 171 2.10 15.42 13.46
N ALA A 172 2.74 15.55 14.64
CA ALA A 172 3.88 16.44 14.86
C ALA A 172 5.10 15.57 15.19
N PRO A 173 5.84 15.08 14.19
CA PRO A 173 7.15 14.48 14.45
C PRO A 173 8.08 15.54 15.05
N ASP A 174 8.94 15.12 15.95
CA ASP A 174 9.77 16.03 16.72
C ASP A 174 10.88 16.67 15.89
N ILE A 175 11.63 15.85 15.16
CA ILE A 175 12.64 16.32 14.21
C ILE A 175 12.39 15.62 12.88
N ILE A 176 12.51 16.36 11.79
CA ILE A 176 12.39 15.83 10.43
C ILE A 176 13.55 16.25 9.56
N LYS A 177 13.84 15.45 8.55
CA LYS A 177 14.65 15.83 7.41
C LYS A 177 13.81 15.65 6.15
N CYS A 178 13.77 16.69 5.31
CA CYS A 178 13.10 16.63 4.03
C CYS A 178 13.98 16.01 2.95
N GLU A 179 13.35 15.51 1.89
CA GLU A 179 14.07 15.00 0.71
C GLU A 179 14.85 16.10 0.01
N PHE A 180 14.22 17.27 -0.14
CA PHE A 180 14.80 18.45 -0.77
C PHE A 180 14.89 19.61 0.21
N ASN A 181 15.87 20.49 -0.02
CA ASN A 181 15.90 21.78 0.66
C ASN A 181 14.67 22.61 0.21
N ARG A 182 13.92 23.16 1.18
CA ARG A 182 12.69 23.92 0.91
C ARG A 182 12.89 25.33 1.41
N ALA A 183 12.60 26.32 0.56
CA ALA A 183 12.63 27.73 0.97
C ALA A 183 11.62 28.05 2.09
N GLU A 184 10.52 27.29 2.20
CA GLU A 184 9.38 27.59 3.06
C GLU A 184 8.96 26.40 3.96
N TYR A 185 9.63 26.23 5.10
CA TYR A 185 9.37 25.12 6.06
C TYR A 185 8.11 25.28 6.94
N HIS A 186 7.29 26.31 6.69
CA HIS A 186 6.12 26.59 7.50
C HIS A 186 4.89 25.74 7.14
N ASN A 187 4.79 25.25 5.90
CA ASN A 187 3.64 24.49 5.38
C ASN A 187 4.00 23.07 4.89
N LEU A 188 4.87 22.38 5.63
CA LEU A 188 5.34 21.05 5.25
C LEU A 188 4.23 19.99 5.29
N HIS A 189 4.32 19.07 4.34
CA HIS A 189 3.45 17.91 4.22
C HIS A 189 4.23 16.62 4.50
N TRP A 190 3.53 15.55 4.89
CA TRP A 190 4.14 14.20 4.99
C TRP A 190 4.79 13.69 3.69
N ARG A 191 4.45 14.29 2.54
CA ARG A 191 5.04 13.96 1.24
C ARG A 191 6.45 14.54 1.09
N ASP A 192 6.80 15.56 1.88
CA ASP A 192 8.09 16.23 1.83
C ASP A 192 9.13 15.59 2.75
N VAL A 193 8.69 14.75 3.69
CA VAL A 193 9.54 14.11 4.69
C VAL A 193 10.30 12.94 4.07
N ASP A 194 11.61 12.91 4.27
CA ASP A 194 12.45 11.76 3.96
C ASP A 194 12.67 10.94 5.23
N LEU A 195 13.13 11.57 6.31
CA LEU A 195 13.39 10.91 7.58
C LEU A 195 12.79 11.71 8.73
N PHE A 196 12.40 11.03 9.80
CA PHE A 196 12.00 11.66 11.05
C PHE A 196 12.81 11.08 12.21
N VAL A 197 12.83 11.80 13.33
CA VAL A 197 13.38 11.38 14.62
C VAL A 197 12.38 11.76 15.69
N GLU A 198 12.01 10.80 16.53
CA GLU A 198 11.16 11.04 17.70
C GLU A 198 12.04 11.20 18.94
N VAL A 199 11.73 12.18 19.79
CA VAL A 199 12.51 12.51 20.97
C VAL A 199 11.65 12.36 22.22
N LYS A 200 12.22 11.78 23.28
CA LYS A 200 11.60 11.72 24.61
C LYS A 200 12.59 12.14 25.69
N LYS A 201 12.07 12.55 26.84
CA LYS A 201 12.88 12.99 28.00
C LYS A 201 13.79 11.91 28.59
N SER A 202 13.33 10.67 28.65
CA SER A 202 13.97 9.65 29.51
C SER A 202 13.97 8.27 28.86
N GLY A 203 15.03 7.49 29.08
CA GLY A 203 15.23 6.16 28.48
C GLY A 203 14.09 5.17 28.75
N ASN A 204 13.37 5.29 29.87
CA ASN A 204 12.19 4.46 30.14
C ASN A 204 10.99 4.73 29.20
N LYS A 205 11.08 5.74 28.31
CA LYS A 205 10.06 6.09 27.32
C LYS A 205 10.36 5.58 25.91
N ILE A 206 11.40 4.78 25.70
CA ILE A 206 11.73 4.26 24.36
C ILE A 206 10.55 3.51 23.73
N SER A 207 9.82 2.68 24.49
CA SER A 207 8.64 1.98 23.95
C SER A 207 7.53 2.94 23.52
N GLU A 208 7.34 4.05 24.25
CA GLU A 208 6.39 5.10 23.87
C GLU A 208 6.86 5.85 22.60
N GLY A 209 8.15 6.15 22.50
CA GLY A 209 8.76 6.71 21.29
C GLY A 209 8.65 5.79 20.08
N ILE A 210 8.77 4.47 20.26
CA ILE A 210 8.54 3.48 19.20
C ILE A 210 7.08 3.48 18.74
N GLN A 211 6.12 3.53 19.67
CA GLN A 211 4.69 3.61 19.32
C GLN A 211 4.38 4.88 18.51
N GLN A 212 4.95 6.01 18.91
CA GLN A 212 4.76 7.28 18.22
C GLN A 212 5.46 7.28 16.85
N SER A 213 6.67 6.72 16.76
CA SER A 213 7.38 6.50 15.49
C SER A 213 6.60 5.62 14.51
N ALA A 214 5.88 4.61 15.00
CA ALA A 214 5.03 3.79 14.14
C ALA A 214 3.88 4.59 13.51
N ARG A 215 3.31 5.58 14.23
CA ARG A 215 2.30 6.49 13.65
C ARG A 215 2.88 7.29 12.49
N TYR A 216 4.10 7.78 12.64
CA TYR A 216 4.78 8.54 11.59
C TYR A 216 5.22 7.65 10.43
N ALA A 217 5.69 6.43 10.70
CA ALA A 217 5.97 5.45 9.65
C ALA A 217 4.72 5.15 8.82
N ARG A 218 3.55 4.98 9.48
CA ARG A 218 2.27 4.83 8.78
C ARG A 218 1.94 6.06 7.92
N ALA A 219 2.08 7.26 8.47
CA ALA A 219 1.82 8.50 7.74
C ALA A 219 2.77 8.65 6.54
N LEU A 220 4.06 8.38 6.71
CA LEU A 220 5.04 8.45 5.64
C LEU A 220 4.73 7.44 4.53
N LEU A 221 4.48 6.18 4.86
CA LEU A 221 4.10 5.14 3.89
C LEU A 221 2.77 5.46 3.19
N ALA A 222 1.83 6.14 3.85
CA ALA A 222 0.56 6.57 3.26
C ALA A 222 0.72 7.68 2.20
N HIS A 223 1.72 8.54 2.38
CA HIS A 223 1.96 9.70 1.52
C HIS A 223 3.05 9.48 0.46
N ARG A 224 3.92 8.50 0.69
CA ARG A 224 5.03 8.13 -0.21
C ARG A 224 4.80 6.72 -0.73
N ILE A 225 4.00 6.61 -1.79
CA ILE A 225 3.72 5.33 -2.46
C ILE A 225 4.97 4.68 -3.07
N ASP A 226 6.03 5.47 -3.23
CA ASP A 226 7.37 5.08 -3.64
C ASP A 226 8.21 4.49 -2.48
N ARG A 227 7.66 4.31 -1.27
CA ARG A 227 8.37 3.73 -0.12
C ARG A 227 8.01 2.26 0.11
N ARG A 228 9.06 1.43 0.15
CA ARG A 228 9.02 0.00 0.53
C ARG A 228 9.03 -0.16 2.05
N PHE A 229 9.88 0.60 2.73
CA PHE A 229 10.09 0.60 4.18
C PHE A 229 10.56 1.98 4.66
N VAL A 230 10.65 2.16 5.98
CA VAL A 230 11.06 3.40 6.66
C VAL A 230 12.18 3.08 7.65
N LYS A 231 13.31 3.77 7.53
CA LYS A 231 14.38 3.79 8.52
C LYS A 231 14.34 5.11 9.29
N THR A 232 14.45 5.05 10.61
CA THR A 232 14.32 6.19 11.52
C THR A 232 15.05 5.88 12.83
N LEU A 233 14.98 6.78 13.80
CA LEU A 233 15.48 6.56 15.15
C LEU A 233 14.60 7.28 16.17
N VAL A 234 14.61 6.73 17.38
CA VAL A 234 14.06 7.35 18.59
C VAL A 234 15.23 7.75 19.48
N ILE A 235 15.20 8.96 20.04
CA ILE A 235 16.19 9.44 21.00
C ILE A 235 15.49 9.74 22.33
N CYS A 236 15.84 9.00 23.38
CA CYS A 236 15.27 9.15 24.72
C CYS A 236 16.34 9.63 25.69
N GLY A 237 16.30 10.91 26.06
CA GLY A 237 17.41 11.56 26.76
C GLY A 237 18.63 11.61 25.84
N THR A 238 19.65 10.82 26.14
CA THR A 238 20.87 10.66 25.34
C THR A 238 20.91 9.33 24.58
N THR A 239 20.01 8.40 24.88
CA THR A 239 19.98 7.07 24.28
C THR A 239 19.23 7.07 22.96
N ALA A 240 19.89 6.73 21.87
CA ALA A 240 19.28 6.51 20.56
C ALA A 240 19.02 5.01 20.30
N VAL A 241 17.92 4.72 19.59
CA VAL A 241 17.59 3.40 19.05
C VAL A 241 17.16 3.57 17.60
N PHE A 242 17.83 2.89 16.69
CA PHE A 242 17.49 2.90 15.27
C PHE A 242 16.39 1.88 14.98
N LEU A 243 15.46 2.26 14.10
CA LEU A 243 14.25 1.52 13.79
C LEU A 243 14.16 1.29 12.28
N HIS A 244 13.68 0.11 11.90
CA HIS A 244 13.31 -0.27 10.54
C HIS A 244 11.86 -0.76 10.54
N PHE A 245 10.95 0.07 10.04
CA PHE A 245 9.55 -0.33 9.80
C PHE A 245 9.41 -0.78 8.35
N ASP A 246 8.96 -2.00 8.15
CA ASP A 246 8.65 -2.52 6.82
C ASP A 246 7.30 -3.23 6.82
N ARG A 247 7.07 -4.02 5.77
CA ARG A 247 5.80 -4.72 5.55
C ARG A 247 5.64 -6.00 6.36
N SER A 248 6.69 -6.44 7.04
CA SER A 248 6.71 -7.57 7.98
C SER A 248 6.77 -7.14 9.45
N GLY A 249 6.96 -5.86 9.76
CA GLY A 249 6.89 -5.34 11.13
C GLY A 249 7.99 -4.33 11.46
N LEU A 250 8.45 -4.34 12.71
CA LEU A 250 9.51 -3.47 13.21
C LEU A 250 10.75 -4.31 13.57
N VAL A 251 11.92 -3.88 13.10
CA VAL A 251 13.22 -4.31 13.61
C VAL A 251 13.92 -3.12 14.29
N TYR A 252 14.53 -3.33 15.45
CA TYR A 252 15.24 -2.28 16.18
C TYR A 252 16.65 -2.71 16.61
N SER A 253 17.50 -1.70 16.82
CA SER A 253 18.92 -1.86 17.16
C SER A 253 19.21 -2.00 18.66
N ASP A 254 20.48 -2.21 18.98
CA ASP A 254 21.02 -1.87 20.30
C ASP A 254 20.85 -0.38 20.63
N ASP A 255 20.91 -0.10 21.93
CA ASP A 255 20.95 1.24 22.48
C ASP A 255 22.34 1.84 22.26
N ILE A 256 22.38 3.10 21.85
CA ILE A 256 23.63 3.84 21.65
C ILE A 256 23.52 5.22 22.27
N ASP A 257 24.49 5.61 23.09
CA ASP A 257 24.49 6.95 23.66
C ASP A 257 25.02 7.98 22.64
N VAL A 258 24.23 9.02 22.37
CA VAL A 258 24.57 10.06 21.41
C VAL A 258 25.85 10.82 21.81
N PHE A 259 26.13 10.96 23.11
CA PHE A 259 27.22 11.80 23.63
C PHE A 259 28.37 11.02 24.25
N GLU A 260 28.09 9.90 24.93
CA GLU A 260 29.11 9.01 25.49
C GLU A 260 29.70 8.08 24.42
N ASP A 261 28.88 7.55 23.51
CA ASP A 261 29.32 6.73 22.36
C ASP A 261 29.37 7.56 21.06
N ALA A 262 29.75 8.83 21.17
CA ALA A 262 29.60 9.84 20.12
C ALA A 262 30.15 9.43 18.75
N GLU A 263 31.34 8.81 18.69
CA GLU A 263 31.93 8.34 17.43
C GLU A 263 31.11 7.23 16.79
N ARG A 264 30.63 6.27 17.60
CA ARG A 264 29.79 5.16 17.13
C ARG A 264 28.45 5.70 16.64
N PHE A 265 27.85 6.65 17.35
CA PHE A 265 26.60 7.29 16.94
C PHE A 265 26.77 8.03 15.61
N PHE A 266 27.86 8.79 15.48
CA PHE A 266 28.24 9.44 14.23
C PHE A 266 28.30 8.40 13.11
N ARG A 267 29.11 7.35 13.28
CA ARG A 267 29.31 6.33 12.24
C ARG A 267 28.02 5.69 11.74
N VAL A 268 27.11 5.35 12.66
CA VAL A 268 25.82 4.74 12.31
C VAL A 268 24.91 5.75 11.59
N LEU A 269 24.79 6.99 12.10
CA LEU A 269 23.96 8.01 11.46
C LEU A 269 24.51 8.41 10.08
N ALA A 270 25.83 8.55 9.95
CA ALA A 270 26.47 8.79 8.65
C ALA A 270 26.16 7.65 7.68
N GLY A 271 26.26 6.40 8.12
CA GLY A 271 25.87 5.24 7.32
C GLY A 271 24.39 5.26 6.90
N LEU A 272 23.49 5.73 7.76
CA LEU A 272 22.06 5.94 7.41
C LEU A 272 21.86 7.02 6.35
N LEU A 273 22.61 8.12 6.42
CA LEU A 273 22.52 9.22 5.46
C LEU A 273 23.23 8.95 4.13
N LEU A 274 24.12 7.95 4.09
CA LEU A 274 24.83 7.51 2.88
C LEU A 274 24.07 6.48 2.04
N LEU A 275 22.96 5.95 2.54
CA LEU A 275 22.19 4.94 1.82
C LEU A 275 21.75 5.47 0.45
N SER A 276 21.93 4.66 -0.59
CA SER A 276 21.27 4.92 -1.87
C SER A 276 19.75 4.99 -1.68
N ARG A 277 19.04 5.60 -2.64
CA ARG A 277 17.58 5.68 -2.59
C ARG A 277 16.95 4.30 -2.34
N VAL A 278 17.42 3.27 -3.04
CA VAL A 278 16.92 1.92 -2.89
C VAL A 278 17.15 1.39 -1.47
N GLU A 279 18.36 1.52 -0.92
CA GLU A 279 18.69 1.06 0.44
C GLU A 279 18.01 1.87 1.55
N ALA A 280 17.68 3.14 1.28
CA ALA A 280 16.87 3.99 2.14
C ALA A 280 15.37 3.65 2.08
N GLY A 281 14.97 2.77 1.16
CA GLY A 281 13.61 2.23 1.06
C GLY A 281 12.76 2.82 -0.04
N TYR A 282 13.33 3.62 -0.95
CA TYR A 282 12.63 3.99 -2.18
C TYR A 282 12.51 2.80 -3.13
N ASN A 283 11.40 2.70 -3.84
CA ASN A 283 11.14 1.67 -4.82
C ASN A 283 11.64 2.16 -6.19
N PRO A 284 12.61 1.46 -6.82
CA PRO A 284 13.25 1.94 -8.06
C PRO A 284 12.31 1.95 -9.27
N ILE A 285 11.15 1.30 -9.20
CA ILE A 285 10.19 1.39 -10.31
C ILE A 285 9.52 2.77 -10.37
N PHE A 286 9.57 3.60 -9.33
CA PHE A 286 8.90 4.90 -9.28
C PHE A 286 9.85 6.05 -9.58
N GLU A 287 9.35 7.03 -10.35
CA GLU A 287 10.06 8.27 -10.68
C GLU A 287 9.11 9.46 -10.61
N GLY A 288 9.62 10.67 -10.34
CA GLY A 288 8.78 11.86 -10.32
C GLY A 288 7.83 11.98 -9.12
N ILE A 289 8.01 11.15 -8.07
CA ILE A 289 7.14 11.16 -6.90
C ILE A 289 7.60 12.24 -5.91
N GLY A 290 6.74 13.23 -5.68
CA GLY A 290 7.03 14.30 -4.72
C GLY A 290 8.07 15.33 -5.20
N GLU A 291 8.43 15.33 -6.48
CA GLU A 291 9.35 16.31 -7.06
C GLU A 291 8.80 17.74 -7.03
N HIS A 292 9.72 18.70 -7.08
CA HIS A 292 9.45 20.14 -7.22
C HIS A 292 8.49 20.39 -8.41
N PRO A 293 7.68 21.47 -8.46
CA PRO A 293 6.76 21.77 -9.57
C PRO A 293 7.37 21.84 -10.99
N SER A 294 8.71 21.77 -11.12
CA SER A 294 9.45 21.64 -12.38
C SER A 294 9.72 20.18 -12.79
N GLY A 295 9.44 19.22 -11.91
CA GLY A 295 9.56 17.77 -12.15
C GLY A 295 8.49 17.26 -13.11
N GLY A 296 8.84 16.22 -13.86
CA GLY A 296 7.91 15.55 -14.76
C GLY A 296 6.73 14.92 -14.00
N PRO A 297 5.68 14.47 -14.71
CA PRO A 297 4.60 13.74 -14.05
C PRO A 297 5.13 12.44 -13.43
N ALA A 298 4.55 12.03 -12.30
CA ALA A 298 4.82 10.75 -11.64
C ALA A 298 4.72 9.57 -12.61
N ARG A 299 5.73 8.70 -12.59
CA ARG A 299 5.90 7.59 -13.52
C ARG A 299 6.23 6.29 -12.81
N VAL A 300 5.98 5.18 -13.50
CA VAL A 300 6.59 3.89 -13.20
C VAL A 300 7.34 3.31 -14.39
N GLN A 301 8.50 2.73 -14.14
CA GLN A 301 9.27 1.95 -15.10
C GLN A 301 9.15 0.46 -14.79
N LEU A 302 8.66 -0.31 -15.76
CA LEU A 302 8.37 -1.74 -15.60
C LEU A 302 9.10 -2.53 -16.68
N ARG A 303 9.79 -3.60 -16.29
CA ARG A 303 10.31 -4.60 -17.23
C ARG A 303 9.22 -5.63 -17.51
N VAL A 304 8.79 -5.71 -18.77
CA VAL A 304 7.72 -6.59 -19.28
C VAL A 304 8.35 -7.43 -20.38
N GLY A 305 8.58 -8.72 -20.11
CA GLY A 305 9.45 -9.55 -20.95
C GLY A 305 10.85 -8.95 -21.10
N THR A 306 11.25 -8.63 -22.34
CA THR A 306 12.53 -7.96 -22.66
C THR A 306 12.43 -6.45 -22.74
N ASP A 307 11.21 -5.90 -22.71
CA ASP A 307 10.98 -4.48 -22.93
C ASP A 307 10.97 -3.70 -21.62
N ASN A 308 11.57 -2.52 -21.63
CA ASN A 308 11.45 -1.56 -20.54
C ASN A 308 10.35 -0.55 -20.90
N LEU A 309 9.22 -0.67 -20.22
CA LEU A 309 8.05 0.17 -20.47
C LEU A 309 7.93 1.26 -19.42
N VAL A 310 7.66 2.49 -19.87
CA VAL A 310 7.42 3.63 -18.98
C VAL A 310 5.93 3.97 -19.02
N TYR A 311 5.35 4.10 -17.84
CA TYR A 311 3.96 4.50 -17.66
C TYR A 311 3.88 5.77 -16.83
N ARG A 312 2.99 6.68 -17.22
CA ARG A 312 2.53 7.77 -16.35
C ARG A 312 1.49 7.21 -15.38
N ILE A 313 1.58 7.61 -14.11
CA ILE A 313 0.54 7.33 -13.11
C ILE A 313 -0.60 8.33 -13.32
N LEU A 314 -1.80 7.82 -13.62
CA LEU A 314 -3.00 8.65 -13.76
C LEU A 314 -3.67 8.87 -12.41
N THR A 315 -3.90 7.80 -11.65
CA THR A 315 -4.54 7.86 -10.34
C THR A 315 -4.25 6.62 -9.50
N THR A 316 -4.43 6.75 -8.19
CA THR A 316 -4.37 5.65 -7.24
C THR A 316 -5.77 5.09 -7.01
N LEU A 317 -6.03 3.87 -7.48
CA LEU A 317 -7.33 3.20 -7.36
C LEU A 317 -7.53 2.56 -5.98
N CYS A 318 -6.45 2.12 -5.35
CA CYS A 318 -6.47 1.54 -4.01
C CYS A 318 -5.13 1.78 -3.33
N HIS A 319 -5.15 2.15 -2.06
CA HIS A 319 -3.96 2.24 -1.22
C HIS A 319 -4.28 1.75 0.19
N ARG A 320 -3.71 0.60 0.58
CA ARG A 320 -3.81 0.07 1.94
C ARG A 320 -2.70 0.65 2.81
N LEU A 321 -3.09 1.43 3.81
CA LEU A 321 -2.19 2.23 4.65
C LEU A 321 -1.58 1.47 5.84
N SER A 322 -1.77 0.15 5.89
CA SER A 322 -1.17 -0.69 6.95
C SER A 322 0.35 -0.70 6.85
N ILE A 323 1.03 -0.64 7.99
CA ILE A 323 2.50 -0.81 8.03
C ILE A 323 2.82 -2.24 7.65
N ARG A 324 2.36 -3.20 8.46
CA ARG A 324 2.55 -4.63 8.25
C ARG A 324 1.39 -5.26 7.46
N GLY A 325 1.72 -6.23 6.62
CA GLY A 325 0.76 -7.02 5.87
C GLY A 325 0.93 -6.87 4.36
N ARG A 326 -0.17 -7.01 3.62
CA ARG A 326 -0.15 -7.00 2.14
C ARG A 326 0.06 -5.61 1.55
N ALA A 327 -0.31 -4.55 2.28
CA ALA A 327 -0.17 -3.15 1.87
C ALA A 327 -0.45 -2.91 0.37
N THR A 328 -1.59 -3.43 -0.12
CA THR A 328 -1.93 -3.39 -1.54
C THR A 328 -2.04 -1.96 -2.07
N LEU A 329 -1.34 -1.69 -3.17
CA LEU A 329 -1.42 -0.47 -3.95
C LEU A 329 -1.89 -0.82 -5.36
N VAL A 330 -2.87 -0.09 -5.88
CA VAL A 330 -3.38 -0.29 -7.25
C VAL A 330 -3.38 1.06 -7.97
N LEU A 331 -2.70 1.13 -9.11
CA LEU A 331 -2.49 2.34 -9.89
C LEU A 331 -3.11 2.19 -11.28
N ALA A 332 -3.81 3.22 -11.73
CA ALA A 332 -4.22 3.36 -13.13
C ALA A 332 -3.06 4.00 -13.91
N LEU A 333 -2.67 3.37 -15.02
CA LEU A 333 -1.47 3.70 -15.77
C LEU A 333 -1.77 4.04 -17.23
N ARG A 334 -1.02 4.99 -17.78
CA ARG A 334 -1.00 5.33 -19.21
C ARG A 334 0.40 5.09 -19.76
N ARG A 335 0.53 4.31 -20.84
CA ARG A 335 1.82 4.02 -21.44
C ARG A 335 2.37 5.29 -22.11
N ILE A 336 3.64 5.58 -21.89
CA ILE A 336 4.37 6.63 -22.60
C ILE A 336 5.06 5.96 -23.80
N LEU A 337 4.71 6.40 -25.02
CA LEU A 337 5.32 5.90 -26.25
C LEU A 337 6.50 6.82 -26.62
N GLN A 338 7.70 6.25 -26.77
CA GLN A 338 8.95 6.99 -27.02
C GLN A 338 8.89 7.85 -28.29
N ASP A 339 8.10 7.46 -29.30
CA ASP A 339 7.97 8.20 -30.57
C ASP A 339 7.11 9.48 -30.50
N ARG A 340 6.45 9.76 -29.37
CA ARG A 340 5.63 10.98 -29.20
C ARG A 340 6.35 12.15 -28.56
N GLU A 341 7.62 12.02 -28.18
CA GLU A 341 8.39 13.14 -27.62
C GLU A 341 8.71 14.25 -28.64
N GLN A 342 8.62 13.98 -29.95
CA GLN A 342 8.88 15.00 -30.99
C GLN A 342 7.64 15.69 -31.57
N ALA A 343 6.44 15.27 -31.17
CA ALA A 343 5.20 15.85 -31.70
C ALA A 343 4.33 16.36 -30.56
N THR A 344 4.62 17.57 -30.06
CA THR A 344 3.64 18.67 -29.88
C THR A 344 4.22 19.84 -29.06
N THR A 345 4.72 20.85 -29.78
CA THR A 345 4.67 22.27 -29.36
C THR A 345 3.27 22.88 -29.55
N SER A 346 2.23 22.06 -29.75
CA SER A 346 0.85 22.50 -29.94
C SER A 346 0.03 22.14 -28.71
N ARG A 347 -0.33 23.17 -27.94
CA ARG A 347 -1.37 23.13 -26.92
C ARG A 347 -2.70 22.75 -27.58
N VAL A 348 -2.98 21.45 -27.62
CA VAL A 348 -4.34 20.92 -27.68
C VAL A 348 -4.45 19.94 -26.51
N PRO A 349 -5.04 20.36 -25.38
CA PRO A 349 -5.35 19.44 -24.30
C PRO A 349 -6.69 18.78 -24.61
N ASP A 350 -6.71 17.65 -25.32
CA ASP A 350 -7.87 16.74 -25.21
C ASP A 350 -7.61 15.30 -25.71
N GLU A 351 -8.33 14.36 -25.10
CA GLU A 351 -8.49 12.91 -25.38
C GLU A 351 -7.33 11.95 -24.97
N SER A 352 -7.35 11.17 -23.88
CA SER A 352 -8.31 10.91 -22.80
C SER A 352 -7.55 10.45 -21.55
N GLU A 353 -8.08 10.69 -20.35
CA GLU A 353 -7.59 10.11 -19.07
C GLU A 353 -7.82 8.57 -18.97
N THR A 354 -8.04 7.90 -20.11
CA THR A 354 -8.33 6.46 -20.12
C THR A 354 -7.04 5.68 -19.86
N PRO A 355 -7.00 4.84 -18.81
CA PRO A 355 -5.84 4.01 -18.53
C PRO A 355 -5.65 2.95 -19.61
N ASP A 356 -4.39 2.64 -19.92
CA ASP A 356 -3.98 1.51 -20.76
C ASP A 356 -3.80 0.24 -19.93
N ALA A 357 -3.44 0.41 -18.65
CA ALA A 357 -3.13 -0.70 -17.75
C ALA A 357 -3.45 -0.34 -16.30
N VAL A 358 -3.56 -1.36 -15.46
CA VAL A 358 -3.63 -1.26 -14.01
C VAL A 358 -2.46 -2.01 -13.41
N LEU A 359 -1.66 -1.34 -12.59
CA LEU A 359 -0.58 -1.98 -11.82
C LEU A 359 -1.06 -2.25 -10.40
N LYS A 360 -1.07 -3.52 -10.00
CA LYS A 360 -1.37 -3.96 -8.64
C LYS A 360 -0.08 -4.44 -7.97
N LEU A 361 0.35 -3.72 -6.94
CA LEU A 361 1.47 -4.05 -6.08
C LEU A 361 0.97 -4.59 -4.73
N LEU A 362 1.61 -5.64 -4.20
CA LEU A 362 1.32 -6.15 -2.86
C LEU A 362 2.51 -6.91 -2.26
N TRP A 363 2.59 -6.94 -0.93
CA TRP A 363 3.61 -7.63 -0.15
C TRP A 363 3.11 -9.00 0.30
N ARG A 364 3.56 -10.05 -0.36
CA ARG A 364 3.15 -11.43 -0.07
C ARG A 364 4.11 -12.12 0.90
N ASP A 365 3.57 -13.10 1.62
CA ASP A 365 4.36 -14.13 2.27
C ASP A 365 5.06 -14.97 1.17
N PRO A 366 6.40 -15.15 1.22
CA PRO A 366 7.15 -15.93 0.24
C PRO A 366 6.64 -17.37 0.10
N ASN A 367 6.12 -17.95 1.19
CA ASN A 367 5.63 -19.33 1.25
C ASN A 367 4.23 -19.50 0.65
N ARG A 368 3.53 -18.41 0.36
CA ARG A 368 2.23 -18.45 -0.32
C ARG A 368 2.42 -18.49 -1.84
N PHE A 369 1.50 -19.18 -2.51
CA PHE A 369 1.44 -19.24 -3.98
C PHE A 369 1.31 -17.84 -4.58
N GLN A 370 1.89 -17.66 -5.77
CA GLN A 370 1.76 -16.43 -6.54
C GLN A 370 0.42 -16.42 -7.29
N GLU A 371 -0.20 -15.24 -7.38
CA GLU A 371 -1.47 -15.04 -8.10
C GLU A 371 -1.28 -15.12 -9.62
N SER A 372 -0.13 -14.66 -10.13
CA SER A 372 0.18 -14.61 -11.58
C SER A 372 0.01 -15.95 -12.30
N PRO A 373 0.64 -17.07 -11.86
CA PRO A 373 0.52 -18.36 -12.55
C PRO A 373 -0.91 -18.88 -12.66
N ILE A 374 -1.79 -18.49 -11.74
CA ILE A 374 -3.21 -18.84 -11.78
C ILE A 374 -3.92 -17.97 -12.81
N LEU A 375 -3.74 -16.64 -12.75
CA LEU A 375 -4.37 -15.71 -13.67
C LEU A 375 -3.98 -15.95 -15.14
N LYS A 376 -2.73 -16.34 -15.39
CA LYS A 376 -2.22 -16.67 -16.73
C LYS A 376 -2.99 -17.83 -17.39
N GLN A 377 -3.58 -18.74 -16.62
CA GLN A 377 -4.40 -19.84 -17.16
C GLN A 377 -5.74 -19.37 -17.73
N PHE A 378 -6.17 -18.16 -17.36
CA PHE A 378 -7.45 -17.58 -17.76
C PHE A 378 -7.32 -16.46 -18.80
N VAL A 379 -6.13 -16.27 -19.38
CA VAL A 379 -5.95 -15.35 -20.50
C VAL A 379 -6.82 -15.82 -21.69
N GLY A 380 -7.60 -14.89 -22.24
CA GLY A 380 -8.59 -15.13 -23.29
C GLY A 380 -9.94 -15.67 -22.80
N ILE A 381 -10.10 -15.97 -21.51
CA ILE A 381 -11.37 -16.48 -20.96
C ILE A 381 -12.34 -15.32 -20.70
N TYR A 382 -13.55 -15.46 -21.26
CA TYR A 382 -14.63 -14.50 -21.06
C TYR A 382 -15.08 -14.45 -19.60
N GLY A 383 -15.30 -13.24 -19.09
CA GLY A 383 -15.73 -13.02 -17.71
C GLY A 383 -14.59 -12.95 -16.70
N VAL A 384 -13.33 -13.03 -17.15
CA VAL A 384 -12.12 -12.92 -16.33
C VAL A 384 -11.30 -11.70 -16.78
N CYS A 385 -10.75 -10.89 -15.84
CA CYS A 385 -9.80 -9.82 -16.19
C CYS A 385 -8.56 -10.45 -16.78
N GLN A 386 -8.06 -9.79 -17.81
CA GLN A 386 -6.85 -10.19 -18.47
C GLN A 386 -5.65 -9.66 -17.69
N VAL A 387 -4.81 -10.58 -17.22
CA VAL A 387 -3.44 -10.25 -16.85
C VAL A 387 -2.68 -9.92 -18.12
N LEU A 388 -2.05 -8.75 -18.15
CA LEU A 388 -1.20 -8.32 -19.25
C LEU A 388 0.22 -8.86 -19.06
N ASP A 389 0.74 -8.77 -17.83
CA ASP A 389 2.01 -9.38 -17.45
C ASP A 389 2.13 -9.54 -15.92
N ASP A 390 3.04 -10.38 -15.47
CA ASP A 390 3.56 -10.37 -14.10
C ASP A 390 4.90 -9.67 -14.04
N VAL A 391 4.92 -8.54 -13.33
CA VAL A 391 6.13 -7.73 -13.29
C VAL A 391 7.03 -8.29 -12.19
N ASN A 392 8.18 -8.84 -12.60
CA ASN A 392 9.23 -9.22 -11.68
C ASN A 392 9.94 -7.97 -11.18
N ILE A 393 9.61 -7.54 -9.95
CA ILE A 393 10.34 -6.45 -9.30
C ILE A 393 11.53 -7.07 -8.56
N THR A 394 12.72 -6.77 -9.07
CA THR A 394 13.99 -7.22 -8.51
C THR A 394 14.84 -6.05 -8.06
N ILE A 395 15.55 -6.22 -6.95
CA ILE A 395 16.59 -5.33 -6.46
C ILE A 395 17.91 -6.08 -6.58
N ASN A 396 18.86 -5.56 -7.36
CA ASN A 396 20.13 -6.24 -7.64
C ASN A 396 19.93 -7.69 -8.13
N ASP A 397 19.01 -7.87 -9.09
CA ASP A 397 18.61 -9.15 -9.68
C ASP A 397 17.95 -10.18 -8.72
N GLU A 398 17.72 -9.82 -7.46
CA GLU A 398 17.01 -10.64 -6.49
C GLU A 398 15.56 -10.16 -6.28
N PRO A 399 14.60 -11.04 -5.95
CA PRO A 399 13.24 -10.62 -5.64
C PRO A 399 13.22 -9.55 -4.55
N ASP A 400 12.43 -8.49 -4.75
CA ASP A 400 12.34 -7.41 -3.77
C ASP A 400 11.71 -7.91 -2.46
N GLN A 401 12.56 -8.16 -1.47
CA GLN A 401 12.20 -8.60 -0.13
C GLN A 401 12.51 -7.53 0.90
N VAL A 402 11.62 -7.40 1.88
CA VAL A 402 11.89 -6.59 3.08
C VAL A 402 12.82 -7.33 4.05
N TYR A 403 13.09 -6.74 5.21
CA TYR A 403 14.09 -7.21 6.16
C TYR A 403 13.90 -8.70 6.51
N HIS A 404 14.97 -9.48 6.44
CA HIS A 404 14.93 -10.91 6.78
C HIS A 404 15.04 -11.10 8.30
N ARG A 405 14.09 -11.82 8.89
CA ARG A 405 13.93 -11.90 10.36
C ARG A 405 14.28 -13.26 10.96
N THR A 406 14.61 -14.24 10.14
CA THR A 406 14.99 -15.57 10.63
C THR A 406 16.18 -15.46 11.58
N GLY A 407 16.03 -16.04 12.77
CA GLY A 407 17.04 -16.01 13.83
C GLY A 407 17.03 -14.75 14.71
N LEU A 408 16.20 -13.75 14.41
CA LEU A 408 16.02 -12.61 15.30
C LEU A 408 15.12 -12.98 16.48
N ASN A 409 15.33 -12.32 17.61
CA ASN A 409 14.51 -12.50 18.82
C ASN A 409 13.72 -11.22 19.13
N PRO A 410 12.62 -11.28 19.89
CA PRO A 410 11.82 -10.09 20.18
C PRO A 410 12.50 -9.03 21.08
N GLY A 411 13.56 -9.40 21.79
CA GLY A 411 14.32 -8.52 22.68
C GLY A 411 13.52 -7.87 23.82
N PRO A 412 14.09 -6.87 24.52
CA PRO A 412 13.43 -6.19 25.65
C PRO A 412 12.21 -5.36 25.27
N ARG A 413 12.03 -4.99 23.99
CA ARG A 413 10.97 -4.08 23.54
C ARG A 413 9.82 -4.79 22.83
N LYS A 414 9.77 -6.13 22.93
CA LYS A 414 8.74 -6.99 22.31
C LYS A 414 7.30 -6.55 22.59
N ASP A 415 7.05 -6.02 23.78
CA ASP A 415 5.71 -5.63 24.23
C ASP A 415 5.40 -4.15 23.95
N ALA A 416 6.18 -3.49 23.09
CA ALA A 416 5.97 -2.08 22.72
C ALA A 416 4.55 -1.83 22.16
N PHE A 417 3.88 -2.84 21.58
CA PHE A 417 2.49 -2.74 21.11
C PHE A 417 1.51 -3.62 21.91
N GLY A 418 1.86 -3.94 23.15
CA GLY A 418 1.07 -4.81 24.03
C GLY A 418 1.65 -6.21 24.13
N ARG A 419 1.06 -7.01 25.03
CA ARG A 419 1.50 -8.38 25.24
C ARG A 419 1.13 -9.26 24.05
N SER A 420 2.03 -10.16 23.69
CA SER A 420 1.77 -11.24 22.73
C SER A 420 0.83 -12.28 23.36
N ASP A 421 -0.47 -12.04 23.33
CA ASP A 421 -1.50 -12.84 24.01
C ASP A 421 -1.99 -14.08 23.23
N GLY A 422 -1.15 -14.63 22.35
CA GLY A 422 -1.48 -15.85 21.59
C GLY A 422 -2.62 -15.70 20.60
N THR A 423 -3.01 -14.46 20.26
CA THR A 423 -3.99 -14.18 19.20
C THR A 423 -3.49 -14.67 17.83
N VAL A 424 -4.42 -14.97 16.92
CA VAL A 424 -4.10 -15.48 15.57
C VAL A 424 -3.21 -14.50 14.80
N ASP A 425 -3.43 -13.19 14.96
CA ASP A 425 -2.63 -12.15 14.32
C ASP A 425 -1.18 -12.12 14.82
N VAL A 426 -0.98 -12.31 16.14
CA VAL A 426 0.33 -12.44 16.78
C VAL A 426 1.03 -13.72 16.31
N ALA A 427 0.31 -14.84 16.26
CA ALA A 427 0.86 -16.10 15.75
C ALA A 427 1.28 -15.99 14.27
N GLY A 428 0.53 -15.25 13.46
CA GLY A 428 0.89 -14.93 12.08
C GLY A 428 2.11 -13.99 11.99
N ALA A 429 2.21 -12.99 12.87
CA ALA A 429 3.36 -12.09 12.95
C ALA A 429 4.66 -12.82 13.25
N LEU A 430 4.62 -13.75 14.21
CA LEU A 430 5.79 -14.54 14.60
C LEU A 430 6.28 -15.51 13.52
N ARG A 431 5.45 -15.79 12.50
CA ARG A 431 5.79 -16.66 11.37
C ARG A 431 6.23 -15.90 10.12
N ASP A 432 6.05 -14.57 10.09
CA ASP A 432 6.43 -13.74 8.94
C ASP A 432 7.95 -13.46 8.96
N ASP A 433 8.76 -14.36 8.38
CA ASP A 433 10.22 -14.18 8.26
C ASP A 433 10.60 -12.96 7.41
N ALA A 434 9.95 -12.82 6.25
CA ALA A 434 10.09 -11.70 5.33
C ALA A 434 8.86 -11.65 4.43
N ARG A 435 8.65 -10.52 3.74
CA ARG A 435 7.63 -10.38 2.69
C ARG A 435 8.29 -9.97 1.38
N THR A 436 7.82 -10.55 0.28
CA THR A 436 8.28 -10.23 -1.07
C THR A 436 7.26 -9.35 -1.78
N LEU A 437 7.71 -8.32 -2.48
CA LEU A 437 6.87 -7.52 -3.35
C LEU A 437 6.43 -8.35 -4.55
N SER A 438 5.18 -8.21 -4.95
CA SER A 438 4.62 -8.82 -6.15
C SER A 438 3.82 -7.80 -6.91
N ALA A 439 3.93 -7.86 -8.23
CA ALA A 439 3.35 -6.89 -9.13
C ALA A 439 2.63 -7.58 -10.29
N LEU A 440 1.40 -7.14 -10.55
CA LEU A 440 0.60 -7.60 -11.67
C LEU A 440 0.21 -6.40 -12.52
N LEU A 441 0.47 -6.50 -13.82
CA LEU A 441 -0.05 -5.57 -14.81
C LEU A 441 -1.32 -6.17 -15.40
N MET A 442 -2.43 -5.46 -15.30
CA MET A 442 -3.76 -5.97 -15.60
C MET A 442 -4.50 -5.04 -16.56
N GLN A 443 -5.49 -5.60 -17.27
CA GLN A 443 -6.41 -4.83 -18.07
C GLN A 443 -7.20 -3.85 -17.17
N PRO A 444 -7.40 -2.60 -17.60
CA PRO A 444 -8.23 -1.66 -16.86
C PRO A 444 -9.71 -2.04 -16.90
N GLY A 445 -10.46 -1.51 -15.94
CA GLY A 445 -11.91 -1.66 -15.88
C GLY A 445 -12.51 -0.64 -14.92
N ARG A 446 -13.81 -0.45 -15.00
CA ARG A 446 -14.55 0.46 -14.09
C ARG A 446 -15.33 -0.36 -13.06
N PRO A 447 -15.39 0.08 -11.79
CA PRO A 447 -16.18 -0.60 -10.76
C PRO A 447 -17.65 -0.79 -11.15
N LEU A 448 -18.28 -1.89 -10.72
CA LEU A 448 -19.70 -2.17 -10.97
C LEU A 448 -20.64 -1.03 -10.57
N LYS A 449 -20.31 -0.30 -9.50
CA LYS A 449 -21.06 0.89 -9.04
C LYS A 449 -21.14 2.02 -10.06
N LEU A 450 -20.31 2.01 -11.10
CA LEU A 450 -20.32 2.99 -12.19
C LEU A 450 -21.15 2.52 -13.40
N ALA A 451 -21.92 1.42 -13.25
CA ALA A 451 -22.94 1.03 -14.22
C ALA A 451 -23.90 2.21 -14.46
N GLY A 452 -23.99 2.66 -15.70
CA GLY A 452 -24.87 3.73 -16.14
C GLY A 452 -26.24 3.24 -16.60
N SER A 453 -26.41 1.93 -16.79
CA SER A 453 -27.67 1.33 -17.23
C SER A 453 -27.88 -0.09 -16.67
N ILE A 454 -29.11 -0.59 -16.78
CA ILE A 454 -29.47 -1.94 -16.35
C ILE A 454 -28.84 -3.01 -17.26
N GLU A 455 -28.60 -2.69 -18.53
CA GLU A 455 -27.91 -3.54 -19.50
C GLU A 455 -26.45 -3.78 -19.09
N GLU A 456 -25.74 -2.72 -18.69
CA GLU A 456 -24.37 -2.85 -18.19
C GLU A 456 -24.32 -3.72 -16.92
N LEU A 457 -25.27 -3.54 -16.01
CA LEU A 457 -25.38 -4.34 -14.80
C LEU A 457 -25.62 -5.83 -15.13
N LYS A 458 -26.55 -6.13 -16.05
CA LYS A 458 -26.79 -7.48 -16.56
C LYS A 458 -25.54 -8.09 -17.18
N ALA A 459 -24.82 -7.33 -18.02
CA ALA A 459 -23.58 -7.77 -18.65
C ALA A 459 -22.50 -8.12 -17.61
N ALA A 460 -22.33 -7.30 -16.57
CA ALA A 460 -21.42 -7.60 -15.47
C ALA A 460 -21.76 -8.90 -14.73
N PHE A 461 -23.04 -9.12 -14.38
CA PHE A 461 -23.45 -10.35 -13.70
C PHE A 461 -23.24 -11.59 -14.57
N VAL A 462 -23.60 -11.51 -15.86
CA VAL A 462 -23.34 -12.59 -16.82
C VAL A 462 -21.85 -12.88 -16.92
N GLY A 463 -21.02 -11.84 -17.05
CA GLY A 463 -19.56 -11.96 -17.06
C GLY A 463 -19.03 -12.65 -15.80
N ALA A 464 -19.44 -12.20 -14.62
CA ALA A 464 -19.01 -12.78 -13.34
C ALA A 464 -19.38 -14.26 -13.21
N ILE A 465 -20.61 -14.64 -13.60
CA ILE A 465 -21.05 -16.05 -13.57
C ILE A 465 -20.23 -16.88 -14.56
N MET A 466 -19.99 -16.38 -15.78
CA MET A 466 -19.20 -17.08 -16.79
C MET A 466 -17.73 -17.24 -16.37
N GLY A 467 -17.13 -16.19 -15.81
CA GLY A 467 -15.77 -16.24 -15.28
C GLY A 467 -15.64 -17.24 -14.14
N GLN A 468 -16.58 -17.22 -13.18
CA GLN A 468 -16.58 -18.18 -12.08
C GLN A 468 -16.78 -19.62 -12.57
N TRP A 469 -17.68 -19.84 -13.53
CA TRP A 469 -17.87 -21.17 -14.12
C TRP A 469 -16.60 -21.66 -14.81
N ALA A 470 -15.91 -20.80 -15.55
CA ALA A 470 -14.62 -21.13 -16.14
C ALA A 470 -13.60 -21.50 -15.06
N MET A 471 -13.42 -20.68 -14.01
CA MET A 471 -12.50 -20.97 -12.91
C MET A 471 -12.76 -22.33 -12.26
N VAL A 472 -14.02 -22.64 -11.96
CA VAL A 472 -14.40 -23.91 -11.33
C VAL A 472 -14.05 -25.11 -12.22
N ASN A 473 -14.22 -25.00 -13.54
CA ASN A 473 -13.83 -26.06 -14.48
C ASN A 473 -12.31 -26.28 -14.55
N PHE A 474 -11.51 -25.27 -14.17
CA PHE A 474 -10.06 -25.37 -13.99
C PHE A 474 -9.66 -25.69 -12.54
N HIS A 475 -10.61 -26.09 -11.68
CA HIS A 475 -10.40 -26.35 -10.25
C HIS A 475 -9.87 -25.14 -9.46
N VAL A 476 -10.19 -23.93 -9.92
CA VAL A 476 -9.87 -22.66 -9.27
C VAL A 476 -11.16 -22.04 -8.70
N GLN A 477 -11.05 -21.40 -7.53
CA GLN A 477 -12.14 -20.63 -6.93
C GLN A 477 -11.65 -19.23 -6.58
N HIS A 478 -12.42 -18.19 -6.95
CA HIS A 478 -12.08 -16.80 -6.64
C HIS A 478 -12.17 -16.46 -5.13
N ARG A 479 -13.13 -17.08 -4.41
CA ARG A 479 -13.37 -16.98 -2.95
C ARG A 479 -13.73 -15.61 -2.37
N ASP A 480 -13.54 -14.52 -3.12
CA ASP A 480 -13.93 -13.17 -2.75
C ASP A 480 -14.77 -12.48 -3.84
N ILE A 481 -15.88 -13.10 -4.26
CA ILE A 481 -16.77 -12.48 -5.24
C ILE A 481 -17.62 -11.43 -4.53
N SER A 482 -17.39 -10.16 -4.86
CA SER A 482 -18.10 -9.02 -4.29
C SER A 482 -18.35 -7.94 -5.32
N ILE A 483 -19.25 -6.99 -5.00
CA ILE A 483 -19.53 -5.81 -5.83
C ILE A 483 -18.29 -4.93 -6.08
N HIS A 484 -17.23 -5.09 -5.27
CA HIS A 484 -15.98 -4.37 -5.39
C HIS A 484 -14.97 -5.05 -6.31
N ASN A 485 -15.17 -6.35 -6.61
CA ASN A 485 -14.27 -7.17 -7.43
C ASN A 485 -14.82 -7.46 -8.83
N ILE A 486 -16.06 -7.04 -9.12
CA ILE A 486 -16.66 -7.09 -10.46
C ILE A 486 -16.43 -5.75 -11.15
N LEU A 487 -15.72 -5.76 -12.29
CA LEU A 487 -15.50 -4.58 -13.11
C LEU A 487 -16.24 -4.69 -14.45
N LEU A 488 -16.69 -3.55 -14.93
CA LEU A 488 -17.21 -3.35 -16.28
C LEU A 488 -16.08 -2.92 -17.22
N PRO A 489 -16.23 -3.14 -18.54
CA PRO A 489 -15.36 -2.54 -19.56
C PRO A 489 -15.29 -1.02 -19.44
N LEU A 490 -14.22 -0.42 -19.95
CA LEU A 490 -14.14 1.04 -20.08
C LEU A 490 -15.15 1.52 -21.14
N ARG A 491 -15.71 2.72 -20.99
CA ARG A 491 -16.74 3.25 -21.92
C ARG A 491 -16.24 3.53 -23.33
N THR A 492 -14.92 3.66 -23.50
CA THR A 492 -14.26 3.79 -24.80
C THR A 492 -14.25 2.48 -25.58
N GLN A 493 -14.44 1.35 -24.90
CA GLN A 493 -14.70 0.06 -25.53
C GLN A 493 -16.19 -0.01 -25.85
N GLN A 494 -16.53 -0.13 -27.14
CA GLN A 494 -17.93 -0.23 -27.55
C GLN A 494 -18.54 -1.52 -27.00
N TYR A 495 -19.72 -1.39 -26.38
CA TYR A 495 -20.61 -2.53 -26.22
C TYR A 495 -21.13 -2.90 -27.60
N GLU A 496 -20.51 -3.87 -28.26
CA GLU A 496 -21.26 -4.63 -29.24
C GLU A 496 -22.39 -5.31 -28.47
N SER A 497 -23.63 -4.95 -28.80
CA SER A 497 -24.83 -5.56 -28.24
C SER A 497 -24.64 -7.07 -28.28
N PRO A 498 -24.50 -7.75 -27.13
CA PRO A 498 -24.32 -9.18 -27.14
C PRO A 498 -25.54 -9.77 -27.85
N GLU A 499 -25.39 -10.87 -28.57
CA GLU A 499 -26.51 -11.61 -29.18
C GLU A 499 -27.67 -11.88 -28.18
N TRP A 500 -27.38 -11.75 -26.88
CA TRP A 500 -28.32 -11.80 -25.75
C TRP A 500 -29.26 -10.61 -25.58
N ASP A 501 -28.95 -9.40 -26.05
CA ASP A 501 -29.94 -8.29 -26.09
C ASP A 501 -31.07 -8.59 -27.09
N ARG A 502 -30.77 -9.33 -28.17
CA ARG A 502 -31.80 -9.91 -29.04
C ARG A 502 -32.59 -11.00 -28.31
N ALA A 503 -31.95 -11.78 -27.44
CA ALA A 503 -32.62 -12.82 -26.66
C ALA A 503 -33.48 -12.28 -25.51
N LEU A 504 -33.09 -11.17 -24.88
CA LEU A 504 -33.85 -10.48 -23.83
C LEU A 504 -35.06 -9.71 -24.36
N LYS A 505 -35.04 -9.31 -25.64
CA LYS A 505 -36.22 -8.77 -26.35
C LYS A 505 -37.26 -9.83 -26.69
N LEU A 506 -36.93 -11.11 -26.55
CA LEU A 506 -37.83 -12.25 -26.76
C LEU A 506 -38.30 -12.75 -25.40
N ASP A 507 -39.36 -12.10 -24.91
CA ASP A 507 -40.18 -12.36 -23.72
C ASP A 507 -39.80 -13.59 -22.87
N ALA A 508 -39.14 -13.33 -21.74
CA ALA A 508 -38.53 -14.34 -20.86
C ALA A 508 -39.54 -15.15 -20.01
N ASP A 509 -40.83 -14.81 -20.06
CA ASP A 509 -41.88 -15.40 -19.23
C ASP A 509 -42.59 -16.60 -19.89
N ALA A 510 -42.39 -16.83 -21.19
CA ALA A 510 -43.20 -17.79 -21.96
C ALA A 510 -42.75 -19.28 -21.92
N TYR A 511 -41.63 -19.62 -21.25
CA TYR A 511 -41.01 -20.95 -21.42
C TYR A 511 -40.82 -21.76 -20.13
N VAL A 512 -41.66 -21.51 -19.14
CA VAL A 512 -41.78 -22.39 -17.97
C VAL A 512 -42.85 -23.43 -18.27
N GLN A 513 -42.45 -24.65 -18.64
CA GLN A 513 -42.98 -25.88 -18.03
C GLN A 513 -42.36 -27.15 -18.63
N GLU A 514 -42.20 -28.13 -17.73
CA GLU A 514 -42.00 -29.57 -17.99
C GLU A 514 -40.61 -29.98 -18.53
N PHE A 515 -39.77 -30.80 -17.88
CA PHE A 515 -40.04 -32.12 -17.29
C PHE A 515 -38.78 -32.74 -16.60
N GLN A 516 -38.93 -33.93 -15.99
CA GLN A 516 -38.03 -34.70 -15.10
C GLN A 516 -36.75 -35.33 -15.71
N VAL A 517 -35.79 -35.74 -14.86
CA VAL A 517 -34.52 -36.44 -15.22
C VAL A 517 -34.18 -37.59 -14.23
N PRO A 518 -33.48 -38.67 -14.67
CA PRO A 518 -33.28 -39.93 -13.92
C PRO A 518 -32.23 -39.90 -12.80
N GLU A 519 -32.24 -40.93 -11.95
CA GLU A 519 -31.37 -41.12 -10.77
C GLU A 519 -29.87 -41.29 -11.08
N TRP A 520 -29.03 -40.58 -10.31
CA TRP A 520 -27.59 -40.39 -10.51
C TRP A 520 -26.67 -41.32 -9.70
N ALA A 521 -27.19 -42.40 -9.11
CA ALA A 521 -26.44 -43.18 -8.12
C ALA A 521 -25.27 -44.04 -8.67
N GLY A 522 -25.03 -44.10 -9.98
CA GLY A 522 -24.09 -45.07 -10.58
C GLY A 522 -22.76 -44.54 -11.12
N ILE A 523 -22.50 -43.22 -11.13
CA ILE A 523 -21.35 -42.67 -11.89
C ILE A 523 -20.05 -42.58 -11.07
N PHE A 524 -20.13 -42.58 -9.74
CA PHE A 524 -18.94 -42.56 -8.87
C PHE A 524 -18.60 -43.97 -8.38
N GLY A 525 -18.10 -44.79 -9.32
CA GLY A 525 -17.52 -46.09 -9.07
C GLY A 525 -16.00 -46.08 -9.28
N ASP A 526 -15.30 -45.97 -8.16
CA ASP A 526 -13.94 -46.44 -7.89
C ASP A 526 -12.70 -45.71 -8.45
N SER A 527 -11.78 -45.52 -7.51
CA SER A 527 -10.48 -44.89 -7.60
C SER A 527 -9.41 -45.86 -8.10
N ARG A 528 -8.86 -45.60 -9.29
CA ARG A 528 -7.46 -45.82 -9.72
C ARG A 528 -7.40 -45.87 -11.26
N GLY A 529 -6.71 -44.90 -11.85
CA GLY A 529 -6.39 -44.89 -13.28
C GLY A 529 -6.86 -43.64 -13.99
N ILE A 530 -6.22 -42.50 -13.73
CA ILE A 530 -6.40 -41.32 -14.56
C ILE A 530 -5.68 -41.57 -15.90
N GLN A 531 -6.42 -41.94 -16.94
CA GLN A 531 -6.01 -41.75 -18.33
C GLN A 531 -6.87 -40.63 -18.94
N TYR A 532 -6.39 -39.39 -18.86
CA TYR A 532 -6.94 -38.33 -19.70
C TYR A 532 -6.19 -38.31 -21.04
N LYS A 533 -6.92 -38.55 -22.15
CA LYS A 533 -6.41 -38.32 -23.50
C LYS A 533 -6.46 -36.82 -23.84
N LYS A 534 -5.34 -36.31 -24.35
CA LYS A 534 -5.16 -34.93 -24.84
C LYS A 534 -6.17 -34.62 -25.96
N VAL A 535 -6.98 -33.57 -25.77
CA VAL A 535 -7.91 -33.06 -26.79
C VAL A 535 -7.13 -32.22 -27.79
N GLN A 536 -7.04 -32.69 -29.04
CA GLN A 536 -6.20 -32.07 -30.08
C GLN A 536 -6.88 -30.92 -30.86
N GLN A 537 -8.20 -30.73 -30.73
CA GLN A 537 -8.88 -29.56 -31.30
C GLN A 537 -10.29 -29.40 -30.69
N LEU A 538 -10.62 -28.21 -30.21
CA LEU A 538 -11.99 -27.85 -29.77
C LEU A 538 -12.73 -27.21 -30.95
N ARG A 539 -13.73 -27.92 -31.50
CA ARG A 539 -14.67 -27.34 -32.47
C ARG A 539 -15.96 -26.95 -31.76
N TRP A 540 -16.30 -25.68 -31.83
CA TRP A 540 -17.51 -25.10 -31.29
C TRP A 540 -18.69 -25.35 -32.25
N LYS A 541 -19.68 -26.14 -31.83
CA LYS A 541 -21.03 -26.09 -32.41
C LYS A 541 -21.92 -25.34 -31.42
N PHE A 542 -22.24 -24.12 -31.80
CA PHE A 542 -22.86 -23.07 -30.99
C PHE A 542 -24.38 -23.29 -30.95
N ASP A 543 -24.94 -23.69 -29.80
CA ASP A 543 -26.39 -23.80 -29.59
C ASP A 543 -26.81 -22.97 -28.36
N PRO A 544 -27.39 -21.77 -28.57
CA PRO A 544 -27.82 -20.86 -27.50
C PRO A 544 -28.87 -21.44 -26.55
N LYS A 545 -29.70 -22.40 -26.99
CA LYS A 545 -30.77 -22.99 -26.15
C LYS A 545 -30.22 -23.86 -25.02
N ARG A 546 -29.05 -24.48 -25.22
CA ARG A 546 -28.38 -25.32 -24.21
C ARG A 546 -27.81 -24.52 -23.03
N ARG A 547 -27.38 -23.27 -23.22
CA ARG A 547 -26.77 -22.44 -22.16
C ARG A 547 -27.79 -21.90 -21.16
N LEU A 548 -28.97 -21.49 -21.63
CA LEU A 548 -30.02 -20.96 -20.75
C LEU A 548 -30.59 -22.04 -19.84
N ALA A 549 -30.75 -23.26 -20.38
CA ALA A 549 -31.12 -24.44 -19.61
C ALA A 549 -30.06 -24.82 -18.56
N MET A 550 -28.78 -24.63 -18.86
CA MET A 550 -27.70 -24.90 -17.92
C MET A 550 -27.64 -23.89 -16.76
N LEU A 551 -27.80 -22.60 -17.05
CA LEU A 551 -27.75 -21.53 -16.04
C LEU A 551 -28.92 -21.59 -15.06
N LYS A 552 -30.15 -21.82 -15.54
CA LYS A 552 -31.32 -22.02 -14.66
C LYS A 552 -31.15 -23.22 -13.73
N ARG A 553 -30.59 -24.32 -14.26
CA ARG A 553 -30.37 -25.57 -13.53
C ARG A 553 -29.29 -25.47 -12.46
N ILE A 554 -28.25 -24.66 -12.69
CA ILE A 554 -27.21 -24.36 -11.69
C ILE A 554 -27.79 -23.53 -10.54
N ILE A 555 -28.67 -22.58 -10.83
CA ILE A 555 -29.29 -21.71 -9.81
C ILE A 555 -30.28 -22.49 -8.93
N GLU A 556 -31.02 -23.44 -9.50
CA GLU A 556 -31.97 -24.30 -8.76
C GLU A 556 -31.27 -25.42 -7.96
N LEU A 557 -30.18 -26.00 -8.48
CA LEU A 557 -29.40 -27.06 -7.79
C LEU A 557 -28.65 -26.56 -6.56
N LEU A 558 -28.24 -25.29 -6.54
CA LEU A 558 -27.38 -24.77 -5.47
C LEU A 558 -28.12 -24.46 -4.17
N GLY A 559 -29.45 -24.25 -4.19
CA GLY A 559 -30.28 -24.04 -2.99
C GLY A 559 -29.78 -22.91 -2.04
N PRO A 560 -30.53 -22.58 -0.97
CA PRO A 560 -30.17 -21.47 -0.08
C PRO A 560 -29.19 -21.85 1.07
N LYS A 561 -28.46 -22.97 1.00
CA LYS A 561 -27.55 -23.39 2.09
C LYS A 561 -26.16 -23.86 1.61
N PRO A 562 -25.09 -23.56 2.38
CA PRO A 562 -23.71 -23.68 1.95
C PRO A 562 -23.14 -25.09 2.19
N TYR A 563 -22.23 -25.54 1.33
CA TYR A 563 -21.39 -26.71 1.57
C TYR A 563 -19.90 -26.33 1.43
N GLY A 564 -19.13 -26.52 2.52
CA GLY A 564 -17.66 -26.45 2.58
C GLY A 564 -17.01 -27.80 2.25
N PHE A 565 -15.70 -28.04 2.26
CA PHE A 565 -14.49 -27.30 2.67
C PHE A 565 -13.29 -27.92 1.91
N ILE A 566 -12.29 -27.11 1.52
CA ILE A 566 -10.83 -27.32 1.65
C ILE A 566 -10.10 -26.07 1.10
N SER A 567 -8.98 -25.75 1.74
CA SER A 567 -8.48 -24.44 2.19
C SER A 567 -7.63 -23.62 1.21
N ASP A 568 -7.48 -22.33 1.57
CA ASP A 568 -6.65 -21.21 1.07
C ASP A 568 -6.37 -20.96 -0.42
N VAL A 569 -7.14 -20.01 -0.97
CA VAL A 569 -6.73 -19.04 -1.99
C VAL A 569 -7.30 -17.69 -1.56
N ASP A 570 -6.71 -17.09 -0.53
CA ASP A 570 -6.85 -15.66 -0.34
C ASP A 570 -6.11 -14.98 -1.48
N HIS A 571 -6.76 -14.02 -2.15
CA HIS A 571 -6.24 -13.14 -3.20
C HIS A 571 -6.50 -13.57 -4.63
N VAL A 572 -7.65 -13.14 -5.15
CA VAL A 572 -7.72 -12.67 -6.53
C VAL A 572 -8.49 -11.36 -6.49
N ASN A 573 -7.87 -10.27 -6.96
CA ASN A 573 -8.60 -9.03 -7.20
C ASN A 573 -8.59 -8.80 -8.70
N ILE A 574 -9.77 -8.42 -9.21
CA ILE A 574 -10.07 -7.80 -10.52
C ILE A 574 -10.45 -8.81 -11.62
N LEU A 575 -11.72 -8.75 -12.08
CA LEU A 575 -12.19 -9.25 -13.39
C LEU A 575 -12.85 -8.10 -14.18
N SER A 576 -12.28 -7.64 -15.31
CA SER A 576 -12.89 -6.70 -16.28
C SER A 576 -13.05 -7.35 -17.66
N LEU A 577 -14.11 -6.95 -18.37
CA LEU A 577 -14.53 -7.51 -19.65
C LEU A 577 -13.97 -6.72 -20.86
N GLN A 578 -13.61 -7.51 -21.87
CA GLN A 578 -13.57 -7.30 -23.32
C GLN A 578 -12.32 -6.73 -24.04
N ARG A 579 -11.97 -7.51 -25.09
CA ARG A 579 -11.15 -7.29 -26.32
C ARG A 579 -11.64 -6.07 -27.10
N GLU A 580 -10.86 -5.39 -27.94
CA GLU A 580 -9.67 -5.82 -28.72
C GLU A 580 -8.31 -5.45 -28.15
#